data_AF-X1TU48-F1
#
_entry.id   AF-X1TU48-F1
#
_cell.length_a   1.000
_cell.length_b   1.000
_cell.length_c   1.000
_cell.angle_alpha   90.00
_cell.angle_beta   90.00
_cell.angle_gamma   90.00
#
_symmetry.space_group_name_H-M   'P 1'
#
loop_
_entity.id
_entity.type
_entity.pdbx_description
1 polymer ?
#
loop_
_entity_poly.entity_id
_entity_poly.type
_entity_poly.pdbx_seq_one_letter_code
_entity_poly.pdbx_strand_id
1 'polypeptide(L)'
;FTNSGAFPLTVGPNVNTFNHTVALLFFYSSSNELISLQELANADDLVAIVEGNDGKIQVYGATLGMNASAGEGGTGTLLQDEGGYLITLSGEQIETPRYFNTATGASLATNIAYLDGISE
;
A
#
# COMPACT_ATOMS: atom_id res chain seq x y z
N PHE A 1 9.25 7.38 -4.84
CA PHE A 1 8.57 6.28 -4.14
C PHE A 1 8.88 5.01 -4.89
N THR A 2 9.40 3.99 -4.20
CA THR A 2 9.63 2.66 -4.79
C THR A 2 8.64 1.73 -4.11
N ASN A 3 7.52 1.46 -4.76
CA ASN A 3 6.51 0.51 -4.30
C ASN A 3 6.63 -0.80 -5.10
N SER A 4 6.59 -1.93 -4.40
CA SER A 4 6.56 -3.26 -5.01
C SER A 4 5.32 -4.00 -4.51
N GLY A 5 4.54 -4.54 -5.44
CA GLY A 5 3.31 -5.27 -5.17
C GLY A 5 3.31 -6.65 -5.84
N ALA A 6 2.78 -7.66 -5.15
CA ALA A 6 2.60 -9.02 -5.67
C ALA A 6 1.24 -9.58 -5.27
N PHE A 7 0.66 -10.45 -6.12
CA PHE A 7 -0.64 -11.09 -5.85
C PHE A 7 -0.70 -12.55 -6.35
N PRO A 8 0.06 -13.50 -5.77
CA PRO A 8 0.00 -14.90 -6.18
C PRO A 8 -1.41 -15.50 -5.97
N LEU A 9 -1.83 -16.32 -6.93
CA LEU A 9 -3.06 -17.11 -6.89
C LEU A 9 -2.87 -18.32 -5.97
N THR A 10 -3.77 -18.47 -5.01
CA THR A 10 -3.90 -19.66 -4.17
C THR A 10 -5.17 -20.41 -4.60
N VAL A 11 -4.98 -21.63 -5.11
CA VAL A 11 -6.09 -22.47 -5.56
C VAL A 11 -6.64 -23.25 -4.37
N GLY A 12 -7.82 -22.85 -3.90
CA GLY A 12 -8.56 -23.58 -2.87
C GLY A 12 -9.50 -24.63 -3.48
N PRO A 13 -9.97 -25.60 -2.68
CA PRO A 13 -10.89 -26.64 -3.15
C PRO A 13 -12.30 -26.12 -3.51
N ASN A 14 -12.68 -24.92 -3.05
CA ASN A 14 -14.01 -24.35 -3.26
C ASN A 14 -13.98 -22.91 -3.83
N VAL A 15 -12.96 -22.11 -3.50
CA VAL A 15 -12.79 -20.72 -3.96
C VAL A 15 -11.31 -20.47 -4.16
N ASN A 16 -10.97 -19.74 -5.22
CA ASN A 16 -9.63 -19.24 -5.48
C ASN A 16 -9.42 -17.90 -4.79
N THR A 17 -8.26 -17.71 -4.19
CA THR A 17 -7.90 -16.47 -3.50
C THR A 17 -6.58 -15.91 -4.03
N PHE A 18 -6.35 -14.62 -3.82
CA PHE A 18 -5.17 -13.90 -4.26
C PHE A 18 -4.53 -13.27 -3.04
N ASN A 19 -3.28 -13.62 -2.75
CA ASN A 19 -2.59 -13.03 -1.60
C ASN A 19 -1.99 -11.68 -2.00
N HIS A 20 -2.66 -10.59 -1.69
CA HIS A 20 -2.14 -9.26 -2.00
C HIS A 20 -1.01 -8.92 -1.03
N THR A 21 0.12 -8.45 -1.57
CA THR A 21 1.26 -7.97 -0.78
C THR A 21 1.73 -6.65 -1.36
N VAL A 22 1.89 -5.63 -0.53
CA VAL A 22 2.39 -4.30 -0.91
C VAL A 22 3.43 -3.83 0.09
N ALA A 23 4.62 -3.48 -0.41
CA ALA A 23 5.66 -2.86 0.38
C ALA A 23 5.67 -1.33 0.19
N LEU A 24 5.58 -0.59 1.29
CA LEU A 24 5.51 0.87 1.37
C LEU A 24 6.71 1.40 2.17
N LEU A 25 7.51 2.27 1.55
CA LEU A 25 8.62 2.95 2.22
C LEU A 25 8.18 4.36 2.63
N PHE A 26 8.19 4.63 3.93
CA PHE A 26 7.85 5.93 4.50
C PHE A 26 9.10 6.64 5.04
N PHE A 27 9.27 7.90 4.69
CA PHE A 27 10.29 8.75 5.29
C PHE A 27 9.65 9.57 6.41
N TYR A 28 10.25 9.55 7.59
CA TYR A 28 9.76 10.23 8.78
C TYR A 28 10.83 11.20 9.28
N SER A 29 10.40 12.35 9.77
CA SER A 29 11.25 13.43 10.27
C SER A 29 10.86 13.92 11.67
N SER A 30 9.69 13.51 12.14
CA SER A 30 9.10 13.93 13.40
C SER A 30 8.56 12.75 14.22
N SER A 31 8.44 12.94 15.54
CA SER A 31 7.87 11.92 16.43
C SER A 31 6.39 11.64 16.16
N ASN A 32 5.64 12.60 15.63
CA ASN A 32 4.24 12.38 15.27
C ASN A 32 4.11 11.41 14.09
N GLU A 33 4.98 11.50 13.09
CA GLU A 33 4.99 10.56 11.95
C GLU A 33 5.33 9.13 12.40
N LEU A 34 6.19 8.97 13.42
CA LEU A 34 6.48 7.68 14.03
C LEU A 34 5.26 7.09 14.75
N ILE A 35 4.44 7.92 15.41
CA ILE A 35 3.19 7.48 16.04
C ILE A 35 2.20 7.03 14.97
N SER A 36 2.05 7.79 13.88
CA SER A 36 1.18 7.40 12.76
C SER A 36 1.65 6.11 12.07
N LEU A 37 2.96 5.87 11.98
CA LEU A 37 3.49 4.58 11.51
C LEU A 37 3.14 3.43 12.46
N GLN A 38 3.17 3.68 13.77
CA GLN A 38 2.75 2.69 14.76
C GLN A 38 1.24 2.42 14.67
N GLU A 39 0.42 3.45 14.46
CA GLU A 39 -1.02 3.30 14.24
C GLU A 39 -1.28 2.48 12.96
N LEU A 40 -0.57 2.78 11.87
CA LEU A 40 -0.67 2.03 10.62
C LEU A 40 -0.25 0.55 10.80
N ALA A 41 0.79 0.29 11.59
CA ALA A 41 1.25 -1.07 11.84
C ALA A 41 0.28 -1.91 12.69
N ASN A 42 -0.56 -1.26 13.52
CA ASN A 42 -1.56 -1.93 14.37
C ASN A 42 -2.99 -1.84 13.82
N ALA A 43 -3.18 -1.19 12.66
CA ALA A 43 -4.48 -1.09 12.04
C ALA A 43 -4.83 -2.40 11.32
N ASP A 44 -6.07 -2.82 11.52
CA ASP A 44 -6.67 -3.96 10.82
C ASP A 44 -7.46 -3.46 9.60
N ASP A 45 -7.63 -4.35 8.62
CA ASP A 45 -8.47 -4.15 7.44
C ASP A 45 -8.05 -2.95 6.55
N LEU A 46 -6.73 -2.76 6.35
CA LEU A 46 -6.20 -1.65 5.57
C LEU A 46 -6.42 -1.82 4.06
N VAL A 47 -6.70 -0.69 3.40
CA VAL A 47 -6.75 -0.58 1.94
C VAL A 47 -5.56 0.26 1.48
N ALA A 48 -4.71 -0.31 0.62
CA ALA A 48 -3.56 0.41 0.06
C ALA A 48 -3.88 0.89 -1.36
N ILE A 49 -3.78 2.19 -1.57
CA ILE A 49 -3.94 2.83 -2.89
C ILE A 49 -2.56 3.37 -3.28
N VAL A 50 -1.96 2.78 -4.32
CA VAL A 50 -0.58 3.08 -4.72
C VAL A 50 -0.49 3.36 -6.23
N GLU A 51 0.33 4.32 -6.61
CA GLU A 51 0.67 4.55 -8.01
C GLU A 51 1.65 3.46 -8.48
N GLY A 52 1.29 2.71 -9.51
CA GLY A 52 2.16 1.76 -10.18
C GLY A 52 3.11 2.45 -11.16
N ASN A 53 4.23 1.80 -11.47
CA ASN A 53 5.22 2.30 -12.42
C ASN A 53 4.69 2.40 -13.87
N ASP A 54 3.48 1.90 -14.13
CA ASP A 54 2.74 2.04 -15.37
C ASP A 54 1.87 3.32 -15.43
N GLY A 55 1.98 4.20 -14.43
CA GLY A 55 1.24 5.46 -14.34
C GLY A 55 -0.25 5.26 -14.01
N LYS A 56 -0.61 4.10 -13.45
CA LYS A 56 -1.97 3.78 -13.00
C LYS A 56 -1.99 3.62 -11.50
N ILE A 57 -3.13 3.91 -10.89
CA ILE A 57 -3.31 3.72 -9.46
C ILE A 57 -3.91 2.33 -9.21
N GLN A 58 -3.23 1.52 -8.42
CA GLN A 58 -3.63 0.18 -8.02
C GLN A 58 -4.17 0.19 -6.59
N VAL A 59 -5.23 -0.56 -6.36
CA VAL A 59 -5.91 -0.71 -5.08
C VAL A 59 -5.79 -2.14 -4.60
N TYR A 60 -5.23 -2.30 -3.41
CA TYR A 60 -5.03 -3.58 -2.73
C TYR A 60 -5.84 -3.60 -1.43
N GLY A 61 -6.35 -4.77 -1.04
CA GLY A 61 -7.13 -4.91 0.19
C GLY A 61 -8.58 -4.46 0.10
N ALA A 62 -9.10 -4.12 -1.08
CA ALA A 62 -10.44 -3.53 -1.23
C ALA A 62 -11.59 -4.43 -0.74
N THR A 63 -11.39 -5.75 -0.64
CA THR A 63 -12.46 -6.70 -0.35
C THR A 63 -12.47 -7.16 1.10
N LEU A 64 -11.32 -7.62 1.60
CA LEU A 64 -11.17 -8.17 2.94
C LEU A 64 -10.17 -7.38 3.80
N GLY A 65 -9.61 -6.29 3.28
CA GLY A 65 -8.56 -5.54 3.97
C GLY A 65 -7.22 -6.28 3.99
N MET A 66 -6.17 -5.59 4.40
CA MET A 66 -4.82 -6.13 4.58
C MET A 66 -4.28 -5.68 5.93
N ASN A 67 -3.38 -6.46 6.50
CA ASN A 67 -2.73 -6.13 7.77
C ASN A 67 -1.22 -6.00 7.57
N ALA A 68 -0.56 -5.28 8.47
CA ALA A 68 0.90 -5.22 8.48
C ALA A 68 1.48 -6.61 8.80
N SER A 69 2.31 -7.14 7.92
CA SER A 69 2.93 -8.46 8.07
C SER A 69 4.43 -8.42 8.28
N ALA A 70 5.09 -7.35 7.83
CA ALA A 70 6.49 -7.08 8.13
C ALA A 70 6.73 -5.58 8.24
N GLY A 71 7.70 -5.19 9.07
CA GLY A 71 8.16 -3.81 9.22
C GLY A 71 9.67 -3.80 9.45
N GLU A 72 10.39 -2.98 8.71
CA GLU A 72 11.84 -2.79 8.87
C GLU A 72 12.15 -1.29 8.86
N GLY A 73 12.85 -0.82 9.88
CA GLY A 73 13.28 0.57 10.01
C GLY A 73 14.76 0.63 10.34
N GLY A 74 15.49 1.47 9.63
CA GLY A 74 16.90 1.76 9.89
C GLY A 74 17.09 3.20 10.31
N THR A 75 17.94 3.45 11.31
CA THR A 75 18.32 4.82 11.72
C THR A 75 19.40 5.43 10.83
N GLY A 76 19.59 4.91 9.61
CA GLY A 76 20.46 5.48 8.58
C GLY A 76 21.84 5.93 9.09
N THR A 77 22.82 5.03 9.24
CA THR A 77 24.11 5.43 9.85
C THR A 77 25.03 6.21 8.89
N LEU A 78 24.74 6.16 7.59
CA LEU A 78 25.52 6.78 6.52
C LEU A 78 24.73 7.87 5.79
N LEU A 79 25.43 8.86 5.22
CA LEU A 79 24.82 9.99 4.48
C LEU A 79 24.04 9.59 3.21
N GLN A 80 24.18 8.34 2.76
CA GLN A 80 23.46 7.78 1.62
C GLN A 80 22.43 6.72 2.04
N ASP A 81 22.25 6.51 3.33
CA ASP A 81 21.34 5.49 3.84
C ASP A 81 19.89 5.98 3.69
N GLU A 82 19.02 5.15 3.11
CA GLU A 82 17.59 5.42 3.05
C GLU A 82 17.04 5.34 4.48
N GLY A 83 16.99 6.48 5.17
CA GLY A 83 16.40 6.63 6.51
C GLY A 83 14.87 6.51 6.51
N GLY A 84 14.35 5.49 5.84
CA GLY A 84 12.93 5.18 5.74
C GLY A 84 12.53 3.99 6.62
N TYR A 85 11.22 3.91 6.89
CA TYR A 85 10.57 2.78 7.52
C TYR A 85 9.78 2.03 6.44
N LEU A 86 10.15 0.79 6.16
CA LEU A 86 9.47 -0.09 5.22
C LEU A 86 8.37 -0.86 5.96
N ILE A 87 7.11 -0.71 5.56
CA ILE A 87 5.99 -1.54 6.02
C ILE A 87 5.51 -2.39 4.86
N THR A 88 5.40 -3.69 5.09
CA THR A 88 4.75 -4.63 4.18
C THR A 88 3.35 -4.93 4.69
N LEU A 89 2.36 -4.62 3.87
CA LEU A 89 0.97 -5.02 4.09
C LEU A 89 0.70 -6.29 3.29
N SER A 90 0.01 -7.25 3.90
CA SER A 90 -0.47 -8.43 3.17
C SER A 90 -1.84 -8.90 3.64
N GLY A 91 -2.61 -9.46 2.73
CA GLY A 91 -3.91 -10.05 3.04
C GLY A 91 -4.44 -10.88 1.88
N GLU A 92 -5.13 -11.97 2.23
CA GLU A 92 -5.79 -12.84 1.27
C GLU A 92 -7.10 -12.20 0.78
N GLN A 93 -7.26 -12.11 -0.54
CA GLN A 93 -8.42 -11.51 -1.19
C GLN A 93 -9.13 -12.53 -2.08
N ILE A 94 -10.42 -12.30 -2.34
CA ILE A 94 -11.20 -13.11 -3.30
C ILE A 94 -11.12 -12.58 -4.75
N GLU A 95 -10.46 -11.44 -4.94
CA GLU A 95 -10.34 -10.74 -6.22
C GLU A 95 -8.91 -10.23 -6.41
N THR A 96 -8.51 -10.00 -7.67
CA THR A 96 -7.25 -9.35 -8.02
C THR A 96 -7.24 -7.85 -7.68
N PRO A 97 -6.07 -7.18 -7.63
CA PRO A 97 -6.02 -5.74 -7.40
C PRO A 97 -6.85 -4.96 -8.44
N ARG A 98 -7.52 -3.91 -7.99
CA ARG A 98 -8.36 -3.05 -8.84
C ARG A 98 -7.58 -1.81 -9.27
N TYR A 99 -7.92 -1.23 -10.41
CA TYR A 99 -7.38 0.07 -10.80
C TYR A 99 -8.33 1.19 -10.37
N PHE A 100 -7.81 2.18 -9.65
CA PHE A 100 -8.58 3.34 -9.27
C PHE A 100 -8.70 4.31 -10.45
N ASN A 101 -9.94 4.70 -10.75
CA ASN A 101 -10.26 5.75 -11.72
C ASN A 101 -11.53 6.47 -11.26
N THR A 102 -11.49 7.79 -11.21
CA THR A 102 -12.64 8.65 -10.87
C THR A 102 -13.69 8.66 -11.98
N ALA A 103 -13.24 8.53 -13.23
CA ALA A 103 -14.07 8.39 -14.41
C ALA A 103 -13.35 7.55 -15.48
N THR A 104 -14.09 6.97 -16.41
CA THR A 104 -13.51 6.23 -17.54
C THR A 104 -12.59 7.15 -18.35
N GLY A 105 -11.30 6.82 -18.41
CA GLY A 105 -10.29 7.62 -19.12
C GLY A 105 -9.79 8.85 -18.36
N ALA A 106 -10.06 8.97 -17.06
CA ALA A 106 -9.48 10.02 -16.22
C ALA A 106 -7.96 9.99 -16.28
N SER A 107 -7.34 11.17 -16.33
CA SER A 107 -5.88 11.28 -16.25
C SER A 107 -5.40 10.94 -14.83
N LEU A 108 -4.14 10.48 -14.72
CA LEU A 108 -3.50 10.22 -13.43
C LEU A 108 -3.61 11.43 -12.49
N ALA A 109 -3.34 12.64 -13.00
CA ALA A 109 -3.44 13.88 -12.23
C ALA A 109 -4.87 14.14 -11.68
N THR A 110 -5.91 13.77 -12.43
CA THR A 110 -7.31 13.90 -11.98
C THR A 110 -7.62 12.92 -10.85
N ASN A 111 -7.10 11.70 -10.96
CA ASN A 111 -7.30 10.69 -9.93
C ASN A 111 -6.53 11.03 -8.64
N ILE A 112 -5.30 11.55 -8.75
CA ILE A 112 -4.52 12.01 -7.59
C ILE A 112 -5.23 13.17 -6.90
N ALA A 113 -5.67 14.19 -7.64
CA ALA A 113 -6.35 15.35 -7.06
C ALA A 113 -7.64 14.96 -6.31
N TYR A 114 -8.35 13.93 -6.77
CA TYR A 114 -9.51 13.41 -6.07
C TYR A 114 -9.14 12.69 -4.76
N LEU A 115 -8.08 11.88 -4.77
CA LEU A 115 -7.60 11.18 -3.58
C LEU A 115 -7.08 12.19 -2.53
N ASP A 116 -6.35 13.21 -2.96
CA ASP A 116 -5.88 14.29 -2.08
C ASP A 116 -7.05 15.00 -1.40
N GLY A 117 -8.15 15.25 -2.14
CA GLY A 117 -9.35 15.89 -1.59
C GLY A 117 -10.17 15.04 -0.61
N ILE A 118 -9.89 13.73 -0.48
CA ILE A 118 -10.51 12.86 0.54
C ILE A 118 -9.60 12.76 1.79
N SER A 119 -8.33 13.16 1.66
CA SER A 119 -7.37 13.12 2.76
C SER A 119 -7.45 14.31 3.73
N GLU A 120 -8.29 15.32 3.42
CA GLU A 120 -8.67 16.44 4.31
C GLU A 120 -9.94 16.12 5.13
#